data_AF-A0AA50HVJ6-F1
#
_entry.id   AF-A0AA50HVJ6-F1
#
_cell.length_a   1.000
_cell.length_b   1.000
_cell.length_c   1.000
_cell.angle_alpha   90.00
_cell.angle_beta   90.00
_cell.angle_gamma   90.00
#
_symmetry.space_group_name_H-M   'P 1'
#
loop_
_entity.id
_entity.type
_entity.pdbx_description
1 polymer ?
#
loop_
_entity_poly.entity_id
_entity_poly.type
_entity_poly.pdbx_seq_one_letter_code
_entity_poly.pdbx_strand_id
1 'polypeptide(L)'
;MDKIRECHGDLHLRNLCYWRKKIQLFDRIEFNKPFRFVDVMYDIAFTMMDLQAKGRTDWAYLFLNTYLEQTGDWHGLQVLPFYLCRQAMCGLK
;
A
#
# COMPACT_ATOMS: atom_id res chain seq x y z
N MET A 1 -18.04 -4.66 2.25
CA MET A 1 -17.42 -4.54 0.92
C MET A 1 -16.18 -5.43 0.93
N ASP A 2 -15.96 -6.25 -0.09
CA ASP A 2 -14.85 -7.21 -0.10
C ASP A 2 -13.49 -6.48 -0.07
N LYS A 3 -12.65 -6.85 0.89
CA LYS A 3 -11.33 -6.23 1.11
C LYS A 3 -10.23 -6.99 0.39
N ILE A 4 -10.42 -8.28 0.19
CA ILE A 4 -9.56 -9.08 -0.68
C ILE A 4 -9.99 -8.79 -2.11
N ARG A 5 -9.08 -8.20 -2.89
CA ARG A 5 -9.34 -7.85 -4.28
C ARG A 5 -8.07 -7.95 -5.09
N GLU A 6 -8.20 -7.74 -6.39
CA GLU A 6 -7.07 -7.64 -7.28
C GLU A 6 -6.33 -6.30 -7.07
N CYS A 7 -5.41 -6.32 -6.10
CA CYS A 7 -4.53 -5.24 -5.69
C CYS A 7 -3.23 -5.21 -6.52
N HIS A 8 -2.29 -4.34 -6.16
CA HIS A 8 -0.97 -4.29 -6.78
C HIS A 8 -0.07 -5.43 -6.32
N GLY A 9 -0.07 -5.72 -5.01
CA GLY A 9 0.73 -6.77 -4.38
C GLY A 9 2.19 -6.39 -4.09
N ASP A 10 2.63 -5.20 -4.53
CA ASP A 10 4.00 -4.67 -4.40
C ASP A 10 4.02 -3.13 -4.47
N LEU A 11 3.06 -2.47 -3.80
CA LEU A 11 2.84 -1.03 -3.94
C LEU A 11 3.83 -0.20 -3.10
N HIS A 12 5.08 -0.11 -3.52
CA HIS A 12 6.09 0.81 -2.98
C HIS A 12 6.30 2.02 -3.91
N LEU A 13 6.98 3.09 -3.45
CA LEU A 13 7.10 4.35 -4.20
C LEU A 13 7.82 4.22 -5.54
N ARG A 14 8.72 3.24 -5.72
CA ARG A 14 9.31 2.98 -7.05
C ARG A 14 8.34 2.42 -8.09
N ASN A 15 7.14 1.97 -7.68
CA ASN A 15 6.06 1.51 -8.56
C ASN A 15 4.97 2.58 -8.73
N LEU A 16 5.24 3.80 -8.27
CA LEU A 16 4.41 4.99 -8.39
C LEU A 16 5.16 6.01 -9.26
N CYS A 17 4.53 6.51 -10.32
CA CYS A 17 5.08 7.62 -11.10
C CYS A 17 4.06 8.75 -11.25
N TYR A 18 4.55 9.98 -11.29
CA TYR A 18 3.74 11.13 -11.62
C TYR A 18 3.81 11.39 -13.12
N TRP A 19 2.73 11.09 -13.84
CA TRP A 19 2.65 11.21 -15.29
C TRP A 19 1.35 11.88 -15.71
N ARG A 20 1.44 12.85 -16.62
CA ARG A 20 0.28 13.61 -17.14
C ARG A 20 -0.63 14.17 -16.02
N LYS A 21 -0.01 14.79 -15.02
CA LYS A 21 -0.67 15.37 -13.85
C LYS A 21 -1.44 14.37 -12.96
N LYS A 22 -1.15 13.07 -13.06
CA LYS A 22 -1.77 12.02 -12.26
C LYS A 22 -0.71 11.07 -11.71
N ILE A 23 -0.99 10.51 -10.54
CA ILE A 23 -0.23 9.37 -10.03
C ILE A 23 -0.68 8.13 -10.82
N GLN A 24 0.29 7.39 -11.35
CA GLN A 24 0.10 6.13 -12.05
C GLN A 24 0.81 5.02 -11.28
N LEU A 25 0.19 3.85 -11.23
CA LEU A 25 0.79 2.63 -10.70
C LEU A 25 1.36 1.82 -11.88
N PHE A 26 2.54 1.27 -11.73
CA PHE A 26 3.18 0.44 -12.75
C PHE A 26 4.01 -0.68 -12.12
N ASP A 27 4.44 -1.66 -12.92
CA ASP A 27 5.18 -2.85 -12.45
C ASP A 27 4.41 -3.65 -11.39
N ARG A 28 3.14 -3.93 -11.70
CA ARG A 28 2.28 -4.79 -10.88
C ARG A 28 2.79 -6.23 -10.93
N ILE A 29 2.63 -6.99 -9.84
CA ILE A 29 2.89 -8.44 -9.88
C ILE A 29 1.89 -9.12 -10.83
N GLU A 30 2.31 -9.37 -12.07
CA GLU A 30 1.46 -9.93 -13.13
C GLU A 30 1.45 -11.46 -13.12
N PHE A 31 2.60 -12.08 -12.81
CA PHE A 31 2.83 -13.50 -13.08
C PHE A 31 2.25 -14.45 -12.02
N ASN A 32 1.83 -13.97 -10.84
CA ASN A 32 1.37 -14.82 -9.75
C ASN A 32 0.08 -14.28 -9.13
N LYS A 33 -1.06 -14.81 -9.60
CA LYS A 33 -2.41 -14.41 -9.15
C LYS A 33 -2.57 -14.43 -7.61
N PRO A 34 -2.16 -15.48 -6.88
CA PRO A 34 -2.17 -15.47 -5.41
C PRO A 34 -1.54 -14.24 -4.75
N PHE A 35 -0.52 -13.61 -5.35
CA PHE A 35 0.14 -12.43 -4.77
C PHE A 35 -0.58 -11.10 -5.04
N ARG A 36 -1.61 -11.08 -5.89
CA ARG A 36 -2.42 -9.89 -6.20
C ARG A 36 -3.83 -9.94 -5.66
N PHE A 37 -4.35 -11.10 -5.27
CA PHE A 37 -5.59 -11.21 -4.49
C PHE A 37 -5.30 -11.07 -3.01
N VAL A 38 -5.06 -9.83 -2.58
CA VAL A 38 -4.71 -9.48 -1.20
C VAL A 38 -5.67 -8.45 -0.63
N ASP A 39 -5.64 -8.30 0.69
CA ASP A 39 -6.33 -7.20 1.35
C ASP A 39 -5.78 -5.85 0.85
N VAL A 40 -6.62 -4.85 0.60
CA VAL A 40 -6.16 -3.50 0.21
C VAL A 40 -5.18 -2.90 1.22
N MET A 41 -5.38 -3.15 2.52
CA MET A 41 -4.52 -2.65 3.58
C MET A 41 -3.08 -3.19 3.48
N TYR A 42 -2.87 -4.31 2.79
CA TYR A 42 -1.55 -4.81 2.46
C TYR A 42 -0.73 -3.83 1.61
N ASP A 43 -1.35 -3.28 0.56
CA ASP A 43 -0.71 -2.31 -0.34
C ASP A 43 -0.53 -0.97 0.38
N ILE A 44 -1.53 -0.56 1.19
CA ILE A 44 -1.46 0.65 2.02
C ILE A 44 -0.26 0.57 2.97
N ALA A 45 -0.10 -0.55 3.68
CA ALA A 45 1.01 -0.76 4.60
C ALA A 45 2.38 -0.65 3.91
N PHE A 46 2.50 -1.17 2.67
CA PHE A 46 3.75 -1.11 1.95
C PHE A 46 4.11 0.33 1.54
N THR A 47 3.15 1.08 0.98
CA THR A 47 3.37 2.49 0.64
C THR A 47 3.72 3.32 1.88
N MET A 48 3.02 3.09 3.00
CA MET A 48 3.32 3.77 4.28
C MET A 48 4.75 3.49 4.75
N MET A 49 5.14 2.21 4.76
CA MET A 49 6.47 1.82 5.20
C MET A 49 7.56 2.45 4.31
N ASP A 50 7.35 2.50 3.00
CA ASP A 50 8.33 3.05 2.07
C ASP A 50 8.47 4.58 2.17
N LEU A 51 7.39 5.28 2.53
CA LEU A 51 7.43 6.70 2.89
C LEU A 51 8.19 6.94 4.20
N GLN A 52 7.90 6.14 5.23
CA GLN A 52 8.60 6.23 6.52
C GLN A 52 10.11 5.96 6.37
N ALA A 53 10.48 4.97 5.57
CA ALA A 53 11.87 4.64 5.25
C ALA A 53 12.65 5.82 4.62
N LYS A 54 11.93 6.68 3.86
CA LYS A 54 12.49 7.89 3.23
C LYS A 54 12.40 9.13 4.15
N GLY A 55 12.11 8.94 5.43
CA GLY A 55 11.96 10.03 6.40
C GLY A 55 10.70 10.86 6.23
N ARG A 56 9.72 10.39 5.44
CA ARG A 56 8.46 11.09 5.15
C ARG A 56 7.26 10.49 5.90
N THR A 57 7.42 10.35 7.21
CA THR A 57 6.36 9.88 8.11
C THR A 57 5.12 10.79 8.06
N ASP A 58 5.32 12.09 7.83
CA ASP A 58 4.25 13.06 7.57
C ASP A 58 3.37 12.64 6.38
N TRP A 59 3.99 12.25 5.27
CA TRP A 59 3.27 11.79 4.08
C TRP A 59 2.68 10.40 4.26
N ALA A 60 3.32 9.52 5.04
CA ALA A 60 2.78 8.20 5.35
C ALA A 60 1.43 8.32 6.09
N TYR A 61 1.34 9.21 7.09
CA TYR A 61 0.09 9.45 7.80
C TYR A 61 -0.94 10.21 6.96
N LEU A 62 -0.51 11.20 6.17
CA LEU A 62 -1.41 11.88 5.25
C LEU A 62 -2.05 10.90 4.25
N PHE A 63 -1.24 9.99 3.70
CA PHE A 63 -1.70 8.94 2.79
C PHE A 63 -2.71 8.00 3.46
N LEU A 64 -2.39 7.48 4.65
CA LEU A 64 -3.31 6.61 5.40
C LEU A 64 -4.61 7.33 5.75
N ASN A 65 -4.54 8.55 6.26
CA ASN A 65 -5.73 9.31 6.65
C ASN A 65 -6.61 9.59 5.43
N THR A 66 -6.02 10.01 4.31
CA THR A 66 -6.74 10.23 3.05
C THR A 66 -7.46 8.95 2.59
N TYR A 67 -6.78 7.79 2.67
CA TYR A 67 -7.40 6.50 2.35
C TYR A 67 -8.60 6.20 3.26
N LEU A 68 -8.44 6.37 4.57
CA LEU A 68 -9.49 6.07 5.55
C LEU A 68 -10.69 7.00 5.40
N GLU A 69 -10.46 8.29 5.19
CA GLU A 69 -11.52 9.29 4.99
C GLU A 69 -12.29 9.05 3.70
N GLN A 70 -11.62 8.69 2.60
CA GLN A 70 -12.28 8.44 1.32
C GLN A 70 -13.01 7.10 1.27
N THR A 71 -12.54 6.08 1.99
CA THR A 71 -13.08 4.71 1.88
C THR A 71 -13.93 4.27 3.07
N GLY A 72 -13.80 4.94 4.22
CA GLY A 72 -14.40 4.53 5.49
C GLY A 72 -13.82 3.24 6.08
N ASP A 73 -12.63 2.79 5.63
CA ASP A 73 -12.03 1.51 6.02
C ASP A 73 -11.35 1.50 7.40
N TRP A 74 -12.05 1.99 8.41
CA TRP A 74 -11.54 2.06 9.78
C TRP A 74 -11.24 0.68 10.37
N HIS A 75 -11.96 -0.36 9.95
CA HIS A 75 -11.73 -1.74 10.41
C HIS A 75 -10.37 -2.29 9.94
N GLY A 76 -9.89 -1.86 8.76
CA GLY A 76 -8.58 -2.27 8.25
C GLY A 76 -7.41 -1.86 9.17
N LEU A 77 -7.59 -0.85 10.04
CA LEU A 77 -6.56 -0.47 11.02
C LEU A 77 -6.21 -1.60 11.98
N GLN A 78 -7.12 -2.55 12.23
CA GLN A 78 -6.87 -3.70 13.10
C GLN A 78 -5.79 -4.64 12.55
N VAL A 79 -5.65 -4.72 11.23
CA VAL A 79 -4.70 -5.59 10.55
C VAL A 79 -3.44 -4.84 10.04
N LEU A 80 -3.46 -3.51 10.05
CA LEU A 80 -2.34 -2.68 9.59
C LEU A 80 -1.00 -3.03 10.29
N PRO A 81 -0.91 -3.22 11.62
CA PRO A 81 0.36 -3.60 12.27
C PRO A 81 0.92 -4.93 11.75
N PHE A 82 0.05 -5.90 11.47
CA PHE A 82 0.46 -7.19 10.91
C PHE A 82 1.05 -7.02 9.51
N TYR A 83 0.41 -6.24 8.65
CA TYR A 83 0.94 -5.98 7.30
C TYR A 83 2.23 -5.17 7.33
N LEU A 84 2.37 -4.20 8.22
CA LEU A 84 3.64 -3.50 8.41
C LEU A 84 4.75 -4.49 8.80
N CYS A 85 4.56 -5.32 9.83
CA CYS A 85 5.56 -6.33 10.20
C CYS A 85 5.91 -7.27 9.04
N ARG A 86 4.91 -7.69 8.25
CA ARG A 86 5.12 -8.52 7.06
C ARG A 86 6.03 -7.82 6.04
N GLN A 87 5.77 -6.57 5.70
CA GLN A 87 6.57 -5.86 4.70
C GLN A 87 8.01 -5.60 5.19
N ALA A 88 8.20 -5.39 6.50
CA ALA A 88 9.54 -5.28 7.07
C ALA A 88 10.38 -6.55 6.84
N MET A 89 9.76 -7.74 6.92
CA MET A 89 10.45 -9.02 6.65
C MET A 89 10.81 -9.21 5.18
N CYS A 90 9.99 -8.69 4.26
CA CYS A 90 10.26 -8.77 2.82
C CYS A 90 11.35 -7.78 2.37
N GLY A 91 11.63 -6.76 3.18
CA GLY A 91 12.61 -5.73 2.90
C GLY A 91 12.02 -4.57 2.11
N LEU A 92 12.45 -3.37 2.49
CA LEU A 92 12.25 -2.18 1.68
C LEU A 92 13.07 -2.34 0.43
N LYS A 93 12.41 -2.41 -0.73
CA LYS A 93 13.12 -2.47 -1.99
C LYS A 93 13.81 -1.14 -2.24
#